data_AF-A0A6A0HF76-F1
#
_entry.id   AF-A0A6A0HF76-F1
#
_cell.length_a   1.000
_cell.length_b   1.000
_cell.length_c   1.000
_cell.angle_alpha   90.00
_cell.angle_beta   90.00
_cell.angle_gamma   90.00
#
_symmetry.space_group_name_H-M   'P 1'
#
loop_
_entity.id
_entity.type
_entity.pdbx_description
1 polymer ?
#
loop_
_entity_poly.entity_id
_entity_poly.type
_entity_poly.pdbx_seq_one_letter_code
_entity_poly.pdbx_strand_id
1 'polypeptide(L)'
;MGLGRAVGAVTCAVDYIEKTLDLMAGGDPPAEVVKFFHGSGGIRHAELDKGKIEALVLFTSKEVIENRLSAFAYSGNEHPGPVRNEVLHVLKKVWRRADADAGRKIFWCQVEIDDFQDCFDKIVKVAYRFSPPGKQGKEIWCNLTGGSNSIGFALLSMARLTGLSIKNYLIAQRKEFQKEIEVPGAIKIQPNKDGYFSAFPFLKTHIDTASFYEILMELPAEIETITTQNLFDRLRGRGLFLHLNLEQFRKNYMLKLHGLGYTEFDRNKDLNSINLRGLDFLNELEHLENAITLESKLLKREIDLVAEAKKWPWFGTVDEL
;
A
#
# COMPACT_ATOMS: atom_id res chain seq x y z
N MET A 1 8.65 -4.00 -4.34
CA MET A 1 8.50 -5.21 -3.50
C MET A 1 9.89 -5.75 -3.22
N GLY A 2 10.17 -6.24 -2.01
CA GLY A 2 11.43 -6.96 -1.76
C GLY A 2 11.36 -8.41 -2.22
N LEU A 3 12.48 -8.95 -2.69
CA LEU A 3 12.60 -10.35 -3.09
C LEU A 3 13.84 -10.97 -2.44
N GLY A 4 13.60 -11.96 -1.58
CA GLY A 4 14.60 -12.88 -1.06
C GLY A 4 14.56 -14.20 -1.84
N ARG A 5 14.67 -15.33 -1.13
CA ARG A 5 14.66 -16.68 -1.74
C ARG A 5 13.28 -17.32 -1.84
N ALA A 6 12.27 -16.76 -1.17
CA ALA A 6 10.90 -17.26 -1.18
C ALA A 6 10.14 -16.72 -2.41
N VAL A 7 9.77 -17.60 -3.33
CA VAL A 7 9.04 -17.26 -4.57
C VAL A 7 7.64 -16.72 -4.26
N GLY A 8 6.95 -17.37 -3.31
CA GLY A 8 5.59 -17.02 -2.87
C GLY A 8 5.42 -15.59 -2.38
N ALA A 9 6.49 -14.98 -1.85
CA ALA A 9 6.44 -13.61 -1.36
C ALA A 9 6.06 -12.58 -2.44
N VAL A 10 6.34 -12.89 -3.72
CA VAL A 10 5.92 -12.10 -4.87
C VAL A 10 4.70 -12.73 -5.54
N THR A 11 4.72 -14.04 -5.78
CA THR A 11 3.73 -14.68 -6.66
C THR A 11 2.35 -14.82 -6.03
N CYS A 12 2.27 -15.08 -4.72
CA CYS A 12 0.98 -15.08 -4.01
C CYS A 12 0.33 -13.70 -4.02
N ALA A 13 1.11 -12.62 -3.99
CA ALA A 13 0.59 -11.25 -4.08
C ALA A 13 -0.06 -10.98 -5.42
N VAL A 14 0.64 -11.37 -6.48
CA VAL A 14 0.18 -11.20 -7.84
C VAL A 14 -1.05 -12.06 -8.08
N ASP A 15 -1.03 -13.33 -7.68
CA ASP A 15 -2.18 -14.23 -7.81
C ASP A 15 -3.39 -13.72 -7.02
N TYR A 16 -3.18 -13.20 -5.81
CA TYR A 16 -4.26 -12.62 -5.01
C TYR A 16 -4.90 -11.43 -5.72
N ILE A 17 -4.10 -10.50 -6.23
CA ILE A 17 -4.61 -9.34 -6.96
C ILE A 17 -5.37 -9.77 -8.23
N GLU A 18 -4.85 -10.74 -8.98
CA GLU A 18 -5.49 -11.26 -10.19
C GLU A 18 -6.83 -11.98 -9.89
N LYS A 19 -6.88 -12.80 -8.82
CA LYS A 19 -8.12 -13.42 -8.35
C LYS A 19 -9.13 -12.37 -7.87
N THR A 20 -8.65 -11.30 -7.23
CA THR A 20 -9.50 -10.19 -6.77
C THR A 20 -10.09 -9.43 -7.97
N LEU A 21 -9.31 -9.23 -9.04
CA LEU A 21 -9.78 -8.62 -10.30
C LEU A 21 -10.80 -9.52 -11.03
N ASP A 22 -10.62 -10.85 -11.01
CA ASP A 22 -11.59 -11.79 -11.59
C ASP A 22 -12.95 -11.68 -10.90
N LEU A 23 -12.96 -11.59 -9.56
CA LEU A 23 -14.19 -11.35 -8.81
C LEU A 23 -14.83 -10.01 -9.17
N MET A 24 -14.01 -8.96 -9.35
CA MET A 24 -14.50 -7.65 -9.77
C MET A 24 -15.17 -7.66 -11.15
N ALA A 25 -14.69 -8.51 -12.07
CA ALA A 25 -15.28 -8.70 -13.39
C ALA A 25 -16.55 -9.58 -13.39
N GLY A 26 -16.82 -10.32 -12.31
CA GLY A 26 -17.89 -11.32 -12.20
C GLY A 26 -19.32 -10.79 -12.02
N GLY A 27 -19.54 -9.47 -12.14
CA GLY A 27 -20.87 -8.84 -12.12
C GLY A 27 -21.43 -8.49 -10.72
N ASP A 28 -21.17 -9.32 -9.71
CA ASP A 28 -21.54 -9.05 -8.30
C ASP A 28 -20.38 -9.28 -7.33
N PRO A 29 -19.38 -8.38 -7.32
CA PRO A 29 -18.20 -8.53 -6.46
C PRO A 29 -18.53 -8.28 -4.98
N PRO A 30 -17.88 -9.02 -4.06
CA PRO A 30 -17.97 -8.72 -2.62
C PRO A 30 -17.63 -7.26 -2.31
N ALA A 31 -18.29 -6.66 -1.32
CA ALA A 31 -18.09 -5.25 -0.95
C ALA A 31 -16.62 -4.91 -0.65
N GLU A 32 -15.88 -5.86 -0.09
CA GLU A 32 -14.46 -5.77 0.26
C GLU A 32 -13.57 -5.73 -0.99
N VAL A 33 -13.96 -6.45 -2.04
CA VAL A 33 -13.29 -6.42 -3.35
C VAL A 33 -13.50 -5.06 -4.01
N VAL A 34 -14.74 -4.54 -3.98
CA VAL A 34 -15.06 -3.19 -4.47
C VAL A 34 -14.26 -2.14 -3.70
N LYS A 35 -14.27 -2.23 -2.36
CA LYS A 35 -13.53 -1.33 -1.46
C LYS A 35 -12.02 -1.41 -1.72
N PHE A 36 -11.49 -2.59 -2.04
CA PHE A 36 -10.07 -2.79 -2.26
C PHE A 36 -9.55 -2.03 -3.49
N PHE A 37 -10.28 -2.05 -4.60
CA PHE A 37 -9.91 -1.30 -5.83
C PHE A 37 -10.50 0.11 -5.89
N HIS A 38 -11.22 0.55 -4.85
CA HIS A 38 -11.70 1.92 -4.76
C HIS A 38 -10.52 2.91 -4.81
N GLY A 39 -10.66 3.93 -5.67
CA GLY A 39 -9.60 4.93 -5.93
C GLY A 39 -8.49 4.48 -6.90
N SER A 40 -8.46 3.21 -7.32
CA SER A 40 -7.45 2.72 -8.25
C SER A 40 -7.76 3.08 -9.71
N GLY A 41 -6.70 3.25 -10.51
CA GLY A 41 -6.76 3.57 -11.94
C GLY A 41 -6.70 5.06 -12.28
N GLY A 42 -6.61 5.35 -13.59
CA GLY A 42 -6.38 6.69 -14.13
C GLY A 42 -7.51 7.71 -13.90
N ILE A 43 -7.12 8.96 -13.63
CA ILE A 43 -8.06 10.10 -13.50
C ILE A 43 -8.49 10.68 -14.85
N ARG A 44 -7.72 10.45 -15.92
CA ARG A 44 -7.94 11.07 -17.23
C ARG A 44 -8.45 10.13 -18.32
N HIS A 45 -8.62 8.84 -18.02
CA HIS A 45 -9.15 7.86 -18.96
C HIS A 45 -9.93 6.78 -18.22
N ALA A 46 -10.86 6.14 -18.93
CA ALA A 46 -11.53 4.94 -18.44
C ALA A 46 -10.56 3.76 -18.55
N GLU A 47 -10.38 3.03 -17.46
CA GLU A 47 -9.62 1.78 -17.42
C GLU A 47 -10.59 0.63 -17.16
N LEU A 48 -10.51 -0.41 -17.99
CA LEU A 48 -11.33 -1.61 -17.86
C LEU A 48 -11.00 -2.38 -16.57
N ASP A 49 -9.71 -2.59 -16.29
CA ASP A 49 -9.23 -3.30 -15.11
C ASP A 49 -8.56 -2.34 -14.12
N LYS A 50 -9.35 -1.55 -13.38
CA LYS A 50 -8.80 -0.66 -12.34
C LYS A 50 -8.01 -1.46 -11.31
N GLY A 51 -6.78 -1.05 -11.06
CA GLY A 51 -5.89 -1.74 -10.12
C GLY A 51 -5.16 -2.96 -10.70
N LYS A 52 -5.23 -3.19 -12.02
CA LYS A 52 -4.37 -4.19 -12.67
C LYS A 52 -2.89 -3.88 -12.46
N ILE A 53 -2.09 -4.93 -12.40
CA ILE A 53 -0.64 -4.81 -12.30
C ILE A 53 -0.09 -4.50 -13.69
N GLU A 54 0.44 -3.29 -13.88
CA GLU A 54 1.11 -2.90 -15.13
C GLU A 54 2.61 -3.25 -15.12
N ALA A 55 3.23 -3.22 -13.94
CA ALA A 55 4.65 -3.48 -13.76
C ALA A 55 4.95 -3.97 -12.35
N LEU A 56 5.98 -4.81 -12.22
CA LEU A 56 6.57 -5.19 -10.95
C LEU A 56 7.98 -4.61 -10.82
N VAL A 57 8.30 -4.10 -9.65
CA VAL A 57 9.66 -3.72 -9.28
C VAL A 57 10.11 -4.58 -8.12
N LEU A 58 11.16 -5.38 -8.37
CA LEU A 58 11.73 -6.33 -7.44
C LEU A 58 13.09 -5.83 -6.97
N PHE A 59 13.17 -5.42 -5.71
CA PHE A 59 14.41 -5.05 -5.04
C PHE A 59 15.04 -6.30 -4.44
N THR A 60 16.27 -6.62 -4.84
CA THR A 60 16.92 -7.88 -4.46
C THR A 60 18.44 -7.77 -4.55
N SER A 61 19.14 -8.79 -4.04
CA SER A 61 20.61 -8.83 -4.06
C SER A 61 21.15 -9.11 -5.47
N LYS A 62 22.44 -8.83 -5.67
CA LYS A 62 23.16 -9.14 -6.90
C LYS A 62 23.11 -10.63 -7.24
N GLU A 63 23.23 -11.49 -6.24
CA GLU A 63 23.25 -12.95 -6.39
C GLU A 63 21.93 -13.49 -6.95
N VAL A 64 20.79 -12.90 -6.57
CA VAL A 64 19.48 -13.26 -7.14
C VAL A 64 19.41 -12.86 -8.62
N ILE A 65 19.86 -11.65 -8.97
CA ILE A 65 19.86 -11.15 -10.36
C ILE A 65 20.73 -12.01 -11.26
N GLU A 66 21.89 -12.43 -10.75
CA GLU A 66 22.88 -13.25 -11.46
C GLU A 66 22.60 -14.76 -11.38
N ASN A 67 21.43 -15.18 -10.88
CA ASN A 67 21.04 -16.59 -10.75
C ASN A 67 21.99 -17.44 -9.87
N ARG A 68 22.69 -16.82 -8.92
CA ARG A 68 23.62 -17.50 -7.99
C ARG A 68 22.95 -18.04 -6.73
N LEU A 69 21.70 -17.65 -6.45
CA LEU A 69 20.91 -18.18 -5.34
C LEU A 69 19.73 -19.01 -5.82
N SER A 70 19.60 -20.22 -5.29
CA SER A 70 18.42 -21.07 -5.47
C SER A 70 17.28 -20.64 -4.57
N ALA A 71 16.05 -20.78 -5.07
CA ALA A 71 14.86 -20.57 -4.27
C ALA A 71 14.76 -21.54 -3.09
N PHE A 72 13.96 -21.18 -2.09
CA PHE A 72 13.53 -22.16 -1.10
C PHE A 72 12.51 -23.11 -1.72
N ALA A 73 12.51 -24.37 -1.27
CA ALA A 73 11.50 -25.35 -1.65
C ALA A 73 10.09 -24.81 -1.42
N TYR A 74 9.19 -25.10 -2.35
CA TYR A 74 7.83 -24.60 -2.34
C TYR A 74 6.86 -25.68 -2.87
N SER A 75 5.57 -25.51 -2.65
CA SER A 75 4.53 -26.47 -3.01
C SER A 75 4.60 -26.80 -4.51
N GLY A 76 4.90 -28.06 -4.83
CA GLY A 76 5.09 -28.55 -6.19
C GLY A 76 6.55 -28.52 -6.72
N ASN A 77 7.52 -28.04 -5.94
CA ASN A 77 8.94 -28.09 -6.29
C ASN A 77 9.87 -28.15 -5.05
N GLU A 78 10.34 -29.35 -4.71
CA GLU A 78 11.26 -29.58 -3.57
C GLU A 78 12.72 -29.21 -3.90
N HIS A 79 13.09 -29.11 -5.17
CA HIS A 79 14.44 -28.80 -5.63
C HIS A 79 14.46 -27.65 -6.64
N PRO A 80 14.02 -26.45 -6.23
CA PRO A 80 13.88 -25.35 -7.16
C PRO A 80 15.24 -24.80 -7.61
N GLY A 81 15.23 -24.27 -8.83
CA GLY A 81 16.38 -23.64 -9.44
C GLY A 81 16.64 -22.21 -8.92
N PRO A 82 17.33 -21.39 -9.72
CA PRO A 82 17.60 -20.00 -9.39
C PRO A 82 16.33 -19.19 -9.13
N VAL A 83 16.33 -18.40 -8.04
CA VAL A 83 15.17 -17.60 -7.58
C VAL A 83 14.51 -16.83 -8.71
N ARG A 84 15.31 -16.08 -9.48
CA ARG A 84 14.80 -15.23 -10.57
C ARG A 84 14.07 -16.04 -11.63
N ASN A 85 14.59 -17.21 -11.98
CA ASN A 85 13.96 -18.09 -12.97
C ASN A 85 12.63 -18.66 -12.45
N GLU A 86 12.59 -19.07 -11.19
CA GLU A 86 11.37 -19.60 -10.57
C GLU A 86 10.28 -18.54 -10.44
N VAL A 87 10.64 -17.32 -10.01
CA VAL A 87 9.70 -16.18 -9.98
C VAL A 87 9.15 -15.91 -11.37
N LEU A 88 9.99 -15.86 -12.41
CA LEU A 88 9.52 -15.65 -13.78
C LEU A 88 8.63 -16.80 -14.28
N HIS A 89 8.97 -18.04 -13.93
CA HIS A 89 8.19 -19.22 -14.31
C HIS A 89 6.78 -19.17 -13.70
N VAL A 90 6.68 -18.92 -12.39
CA VAL A 90 5.40 -18.88 -11.69
C VAL A 90 4.60 -17.64 -12.08
N LEU A 91 5.22 -16.46 -12.24
CA LEU A 91 4.53 -15.24 -12.69
C LEU A 91 3.87 -15.41 -14.06
N LYS A 92 4.43 -16.23 -14.96
CA LYS A 92 3.78 -16.53 -16.25
C LYS A 92 2.43 -17.23 -16.08
N LYS A 93 2.24 -17.99 -14.99
CA LYS A 93 1.00 -18.69 -14.66
C LYS A 93 0.01 -17.77 -13.95
N VAL A 94 0.47 -17.03 -12.94
CA VAL A 94 -0.42 -16.28 -12.05
C VAL A 94 -0.80 -14.88 -12.56
N TRP A 95 0.10 -14.18 -13.26
CA TRP A 95 -0.16 -12.81 -13.75
C TRP A 95 -0.94 -12.86 -15.06
N ARG A 96 -2.27 -13.00 -14.99
CA ARG A 96 -3.14 -13.24 -16.16
C ARG A 96 -3.33 -12.01 -17.04
N ARG A 97 -3.51 -10.81 -16.48
CA ARG A 97 -3.80 -9.57 -17.22
C ARG A 97 -2.55 -8.84 -17.72
N ALA A 98 -1.66 -9.55 -18.40
CA ALA A 98 -0.48 -8.93 -19.02
C ALA A 98 -0.87 -8.12 -20.28
N ASP A 99 -0.10 -7.08 -20.57
CA ASP A 99 -0.24 -6.32 -21.82
C ASP A 99 0.08 -7.23 -23.02
N ALA A 100 -0.80 -7.26 -24.02
CA ALA A 100 -0.65 -8.14 -25.19
C ALA A 100 0.57 -7.74 -26.06
N ASP A 101 0.87 -6.45 -26.16
CA ASP A 101 1.93 -5.92 -27.01
C ASP A 101 3.24 -5.76 -26.24
N ALA A 102 3.17 -5.40 -24.96
CA ALA A 102 4.34 -5.10 -24.13
C ALA A 102 4.71 -6.20 -23.13
N GLY A 103 3.88 -7.24 -23.00
CA GLY A 103 4.09 -8.34 -22.07
C GLY A 103 4.12 -7.93 -20.60
N ARG A 104 4.70 -8.78 -19.75
CA ARG A 104 4.87 -8.53 -18.31
C ARG A 104 6.14 -7.71 -18.06
N LYS A 105 5.98 -6.49 -17.52
CA LYS A 105 7.10 -5.59 -17.22
C LYS A 105 7.63 -5.86 -15.81
N ILE A 106 8.81 -6.46 -15.71
CA ILE A 106 9.48 -6.74 -14.44
C ILE A 106 10.83 -6.03 -14.40
N PHE A 107 10.97 -5.09 -13.46
CA PHE A 107 12.20 -4.36 -13.20
C PHE A 107 12.95 -5.01 -12.04
N TRP A 108 14.18 -5.42 -12.29
CA TRP A 108 15.08 -5.99 -11.28
C TRP A 108 16.02 -4.89 -10.78
N CYS A 109 15.88 -4.54 -9.51
CA CYS A 109 16.67 -3.48 -8.89
C CYS A 109 17.65 -4.10 -7.91
N GLN A 110 18.95 -4.08 -8.26
CA GLN A 110 20.01 -4.51 -7.36
C GLN A 110 20.12 -3.55 -6.18
N VAL A 111 20.05 -4.08 -4.97
CA VAL A 111 20.32 -3.36 -3.72
C VAL A 111 21.28 -4.15 -2.85
N GLU A 112 22.02 -3.45 -2.01
CA GLU A 112 22.75 -4.05 -0.89
C GLU A 112 21.72 -4.34 0.23
N ILE A 113 21.32 -5.61 0.35
CA ILE A 113 20.12 -6.00 1.12
C ILE A 113 20.23 -5.71 2.63
N ASP A 114 21.44 -5.55 3.16
CA ASP A 114 21.70 -5.22 4.56
C ASP A 114 21.94 -3.71 4.77
N ASP A 115 22.05 -2.93 3.69
CA ASP A 115 22.22 -1.49 3.73
C ASP A 115 20.88 -0.78 3.50
N PHE A 116 20.32 -0.24 4.59
CA PHE A 116 19.10 0.55 4.53
C PHE A 116 19.23 1.78 3.63
N GLN A 117 20.38 2.48 3.64
CA GLN A 117 20.55 3.71 2.88
C GLN A 117 20.57 3.43 1.38
N ASP A 118 21.30 2.39 0.94
CA ASP A 118 21.29 1.95 -0.46
C ASP A 118 19.89 1.52 -0.91
N CYS A 119 19.20 0.74 -0.07
CA CYS A 119 17.82 0.34 -0.32
C CYS A 119 16.91 1.57 -0.48
N PHE A 120 16.94 2.48 0.49
CA PHE A 120 16.09 3.67 0.52
C PHE A 120 16.34 4.58 -0.69
N ASP A 121 17.60 4.91 -0.99
CA ASP A 121 17.94 5.78 -2.11
C ASP A 121 17.44 5.23 -3.45
N LYS A 122 17.65 3.93 -3.69
CA LYS A 122 17.20 3.28 -4.93
C LYS A 122 15.68 3.16 -4.99
N ILE A 123 15.02 2.82 -3.89
CA ILE A 123 13.56 2.73 -3.81
C ILE A 123 12.92 4.09 -4.09
N VAL A 124 13.42 5.18 -3.50
CA VAL A 124 12.92 6.55 -3.72
C VAL A 124 13.12 6.97 -5.19
N LYS A 125 14.30 6.73 -5.76
CA LYS A 125 14.57 7.03 -7.18
C LYS A 125 13.62 6.27 -8.12
N VAL A 126 13.34 5.00 -7.82
CA VAL A 126 12.37 4.21 -8.59
C VAL A 126 10.95 4.74 -8.43
N ALA A 127 10.54 5.09 -7.21
CA ALA A 127 9.22 5.66 -6.95
C ALA A 127 9.00 6.95 -7.76
N TYR A 128 9.97 7.87 -7.76
CA TYR A 128 9.90 9.09 -8.57
C TYR A 128 10.01 8.86 -10.08
N ARG A 129 10.66 7.77 -10.52
CA ARG A 129 10.62 7.38 -11.94
C ARG A 129 9.20 7.04 -12.40
N PHE A 130 8.44 6.34 -11.57
CA PHE A 130 7.07 5.94 -11.90
C PHE A 130 6.03 7.01 -11.53
N SER A 131 6.32 7.87 -10.56
CA SER A 131 5.44 8.96 -10.14
C SER A 131 6.22 10.28 -9.94
N PRO A 132 6.66 10.91 -11.05
CA PRO A 132 7.46 12.13 -10.98
C PRO A 132 6.63 13.35 -10.52
N PRO A 133 7.22 14.29 -9.77
CA PRO A 133 6.52 15.50 -9.31
C PRO A 133 5.97 16.32 -10.49
N GLY A 134 4.77 16.88 -10.31
CA GLY A 134 4.15 17.78 -11.30
C GLY A 134 3.59 17.11 -12.55
N LYS A 135 3.71 15.79 -12.69
CA LYS A 135 3.18 14.99 -13.81
C LYS A 135 2.19 13.94 -13.30
N GLN A 136 1.37 13.40 -14.21
CA GLN A 136 0.55 12.24 -13.87
C GLN A 136 1.46 11.01 -13.72
N GLY A 137 1.59 10.52 -12.50
CA GLY A 137 2.33 9.31 -12.15
C GLY A 137 1.52 8.04 -12.25
N LYS A 138 2.19 6.90 -12.03
CA LYS A 138 1.58 5.59 -11.83
C LYS A 138 1.20 5.39 -10.37
N GLU A 139 0.18 4.56 -10.17
CA GLU A 139 -0.22 4.06 -8.87
C GLU A 139 0.85 3.10 -8.31
N ILE A 140 1.33 3.32 -7.08
CA ILE A 140 2.40 2.52 -6.48
C ILE A 140 1.88 1.75 -5.27
N TRP A 141 1.97 0.42 -5.33
CA TRP A 141 1.63 -0.47 -4.22
C TRP A 141 2.90 -1.13 -3.66
N CYS A 142 3.05 -1.10 -2.35
CA CYS A 142 4.17 -1.70 -1.65
C CYS A 142 3.77 -3.03 -1.00
N ASN A 143 4.30 -4.13 -1.54
CA ASN A 143 4.31 -5.40 -0.84
C ASN A 143 5.48 -5.44 0.16
N LEU A 144 5.16 -5.61 1.44
CA LEU A 144 6.12 -5.69 2.54
C LEU A 144 6.38 -7.14 3.02
N THR A 145 5.83 -8.13 2.32
CA THR A 145 5.86 -9.56 2.69
C THR A 145 7.24 -10.19 2.54
N GLY A 146 8.04 -9.74 1.57
CA GLY A 146 9.30 -10.37 1.19
C GLY A 146 10.47 -9.42 1.11
N GLY A 147 11.67 -9.99 1.11
CA GLY A 147 12.94 -9.26 1.10
C GLY A 147 13.58 -9.21 2.49
N SER A 148 14.67 -8.45 2.61
CA SER A 148 15.27 -8.15 3.91
C SER A 148 14.47 -7.10 4.66
N ASN A 149 14.68 -7.02 5.98
CA ASN A 149 14.09 -5.97 6.81
C ASN A 149 14.47 -4.56 6.30
N SER A 150 15.70 -4.38 5.81
CA SER A 150 16.16 -3.10 5.25
C SER A 150 15.33 -2.68 4.04
N ILE A 151 14.98 -3.62 3.13
CA ILE A 151 14.10 -3.33 1.99
C ILE A 151 12.68 -2.99 2.47
N GLY A 152 12.13 -3.79 3.40
CA GLY A 152 10.78 -3.54 3.94
C GLY A 152 10.67 -2.18 4.63
N PHE A 153 11.66 -1.83 5.46
CA PHE A 153 11.73 -0.55 6.15
C PHE A 153 11.96 0.61 5.19
N ALA A 154 12.77 0.43 4.14
CA ALA A 154 12.98 1.43 3.10
C ALA A 154 11.72 1.67 2.25
N LEU A 155 10.96 0.61 1.91
CA LEU A 155 9.66 0.74 1.22
C LEU A 155 8.67 1.53 2.08
N LEU A 156 8.57 1.21 3.37
CA LEU A 156 7.70 1.92 4.30
C LEU A 156 8.14 3.37 4.45
N SER A 157 9.44 3.63 4.63
CA SER A 157 10.00 4.98 4.74
C SER A 157 9.75 5.81 3.48
N MET A 158 9.95 5.24 2.28
CA MET A 158 9.63 5.90 1.02
C MET A 158 8.14 6.21 0.94
N ALA A 159 7.27 5.26 1.27
CA ALA A 159 5.84 5.48 1.27
C ALA A 159 5.49 6.67 2.18
N ARG A 160 6.00 6.68 3.42
CA ARG A 160 5.75 7.70 4.45
C ARG A 160 6.26 9.08 4.07
N LEU A 161 7.50 9.19 3.62
CA LEU A 161 8.14 10.48 3.34
C LEU A 161 7.65 11.12 2.05
N THR A 162 7.30 10.31 1.04
CA THR A 162 6.96 10.83 -0.29
C THR A 162 5.45 10.88 -0.54
N GLY A 163 4.66 10.08 0.19
CA GLY A 163 3.23 9.89 -0.06
C GLY A 163 2.93 9.32 -1.44
N LEU A 164 3.89 8.69 -2.12
CA LEU A 164 3.73 8.17 -3.49
C LEU A 164 3.09 6.77 -3.51
N SER A 165 3.21 6.00 -2.43
CA SER A 165 2.55 4.71 -2.32
C SER A 165 1.15 4.87 -1.73
N ILE A 166 0.16 4.34 -2.43
CA ILE A 166 -1.25 4.47 -2.00
C ILE A 166 -1.80 3.21 -1.35
N LYS A 167 -1.12 2.07 -1.50
CA LYS A 167 -1.44 0.83 -0.78
C LYS A 167 -0.16 0.17 -0.30
N ASN A 168 -0.12 -0.14 1.00
CA ASN A 168 0.92 -0.96 1.60
C ASN A 168 0.24 -2.22 2.10
N TYR A 169 0.82 -3.38 1.81
CA TYR A 169 0.18 -4.65 2.17
C TYR A 169 1.18 -5.73 2.55
N LEU A 170 0.65 -6.67 3.33
CA LEU A 170 1.30 -7.91 3.77
C LEU A 170 0.43 -9.10 3.39
N ILE A 171 1.09 -10.22 3.13
CA ILE A 171 0.44 -11.52 2.95
C ILE A 171 0.83 -12.40 4.11
N ALA A 172 -0.13 -13.18 4.59
CA ALA A 172 0.07 -14.09 5.71
C ALA A 172 1.12 -15.14 5.36
N GLN A 173 2.23 -15.12 6.09
CA GLN A 173 3.29 -16.13 6.03
C GLN A 173 3.17 -17.14 7.17
N ARG A 174 1.92 -17.53 7.50
CA ARG A 174 1.67 -18.59 8.47
C ARG A 174 2.34 -19.88 8.02
N LYS A 175 2.70 -20.76 8.96
CA LYS A 175 3.49 -21.97 8.69
C LYS A 175 2.90 -22.82 7.56
N GLU A 176 1.56 -22.89 7.50
CA GLU A 176 0.80 -23.59 6.48
C GLU A 176 0.88 -22.96 5.07
N PHE A 177 1.23 -21.68 4.95
CA PHE A 177 1.27 -20.95 3.67
C PHE A 177 2.69 -20.59 3.21
N GLN A 178 3.72 -20.85 4.02
CA GLN A 178 5.10 -20.45 3.71
C GLN A 178 5.66 -21.05 2.41
N LYS A 179 5.20 -22.25 2.05
CA LYS A 179 5.59 -22.94 0.81
C LYS A 179 4.69 -22.59 -0.37
N GLU A 180 3.63 -21.84 -0.16
CA GLU A 180 2.66 -21.57 -1.23
C GLU A 180 3.22 -20.53 -2.20
N ILE A 181 2.94 -20.76 -3.49
CA ILE A 181 3.34 -19.85 -4.59
C ILE A 181 2.14 -19.22 -5.29
N GLU A 182 0.95 -19.69 -4.94
CA GLU A 182 -0.36 -19.19 -5.36
C GLU A 182 -1.20 -19.00 -4.10
N VAL A 183 -2.31 -18.25 -4.18
CA VAL A 183 -3.24 -18.15 -3.05
C VAL A 183 -3.88 -19.53 -2.82
N PRO A 184 -3.78 -20.09 -1.60
CA PRO A 184 -4.36 -21.40 -1.29
C PRO A 184 -5.85 -21.42 -1.59
N GLY A 185 -6.35 -22.53 -2.15
CA GLY A 185 -7.77 -22.65 -2.53
C GLY A 185 -8.76 -22.51 -1.37
N ALA A 186 -8.31 -22.73 -0.12
CA ALA A 186 -9.13 -22.54 1.07
C ALA A 186 -9.36 -21.06 1.44
N ILE A 187 -8.57 -20.13 0.90
CA ILE A 187 -8.71 -18.71 1.18
C ILE A 187 -9.83 -18.13 0.31
N LYS A 188 -10.91 -17.70 0.97
CA LYS A 188 -11.95 -16.91 0.33
C LYS A 188 -11.45 -15.48 0.17
N ILE A 189 -11.26 -15.03 -1.07
CA ILE A 189 -10.71 -13.71 -1.39
C ILE A 189 -11.62 -12.59 -0.85
N GLN A 190 -11.23 -12.04 0.29
CA GLN A 190 -11.91 -10.93 0.95
C GLN A 190 -10.83 -10.02 1.57
N PRO A 191 -10.33 -9.02 0.82
CA PRO A 191 -9.23 -8.17 1.27
C PRO A 191 -9.48 -7.63 2.67
N ASN A 192 -8.48 -7.72 3.54
CA ASN A 192 -8.53 -7.33 4.96
C ASN A 192 -9.46 -8.14 5.89
N LYS A 193 -10.23 -9.11 5.37
CA LYS A 193 -11.12 -9.97 6.18
C LYS A 193 -10.74 -11.44 6.16
N ASP A 194 -10.02 -11.89 5.13
CA ASP A 194 -9.63 -13.30 4.97
C ASP A 194 -8.44 -13.73 5.84
N GLY A 195 -7.79 -12.79 6.54
CA GLY A 195 -6.61 -13.06 7.35
C GLY A 195 -5.39 -13.52 6.54
N TYR A 196 -5.45 -13.41 5.21
CA TYR A 196 -4.39 -13.76 4.28
C TYR A 196 -3.79 -12.52 3.61
N PHE A 197 -4.60 -11.56 3.16
CA PHE A 197 -4.11 -10.33 2.55
C PHE A 197 -4.53 -9.11 3.37
N SER A 198 -3.56 -8.40 3.91
CA SER A 198 -3.77 -7.23 4.77
C SER A 198 -3.16 -5.98 4.13
N ALA A 199 -4.00 -5.21 3.45
CA ALA A 199 -3.70 -3.84 3.04
C ALA A 199 -4.09 -2.86 4.15
N PHE A 200 -3.11 -2.12 4.64
CA PHE A 200 -3.32 -1.11 5.68
C PHE A 200 -3.22 0.30 5.09
N PRO A 201 -3.99 1.25 5.65
CA PRO A 201 -4.03 2.60 5.14
C PRO A 201 -2.68 3.30 5.27
N PHE A 202 -2.48 4.27 4.39
CA PHE A 202 -1.37 5.18 4.50
C PHE A 202 -1.61 6.17 5.66
N LEU A 203 -1.11 5.87 6.84
CA LEU A 203 -0.89 6.85 7.92
C LEU A 203 0.16 7.92 7.51
N LYS A 204 -0.28 9.12 7.15
CA LYS A 204 0.63 10.27 6.94
C LYS A 204 1.23 10.67 8.30
N THR A 205 2.56 10.59 8.43
CA THR A 205 3.27 11.15 9.59
C THR A 205 3.70 12.59 9.30
N HIS A 206 3.35 13.49 10.22
CA HIS A 206 3.71 14.89 10.50
C HIS A 206 4.13 15.92 9.41
N ILE A 207 4.74 15.55 8.28
CA ILE A 207 5.31 16.54 7.34
C ILE A 207 4.27 17.04 6.32
N ASP A 208 3.14 16.34 6.19
CA ASP A 208 2.08 16.66 5.21
C ASP A 208 0.68 16.71 5.87
N THR A 209 0.63 16.62 7.20
CA THR A 209 -0.59 16.44 8.00
C THR A 209 -1.44 17.70 8.05
N ALA A 210 -0.86 18.89 8.29
CA ALA A 210 -1.66 20.12 8.32
C ALA A 210 -2.40 20.33 6.99
N SER A 211 -1.69 20.34 5.87
CA SER A 211 -2.33 20.54 4.57
C SER A 211 -3.34 19.44 4.21
N PHE A 212 -3.02 18.18 4.43
CA PHE A 212 -3.90 17.09 4.01
C PHE A 212 -5.15 16.95 4.89
N TYR A 213 -5.01 17.10 6.21
CA TYR A 213 -6.15 17.06 7.12
C TYR A 213 -7.03 18.27 6.99
N GLU A 214 -6.46 19.46 6.79
CA GLU A 214 -7.26 20.66 6.57
C GLU A 214 -8.12 20.52 5.32
N ILE A 215 -7.63 19.85 4.27
CA ILE A 215 -8.46 19.52 3.10
C ILE A 215 -9.58 18.54 3.47
N LEU A 216 -9.27 17.44 4.19
CA LEU A 216 -10.27 16.45 4.57
C LEU A 216 -11.34 17.02 5.53
N MET A 217 -10.95 17.84 6.50
CA MET A 217 -11.86 18.49 7.45
C MET A 217 -12.74 19.55 6.78
N GLU A 218 -12.25 20.18 5.70
CA GLU A 218 -13.01 21.19 4.94
C GLU A 218 -13.93 20.57 3.89
N LEU A 219 -13.77 19.26 3.60
CA LEU A 219 -14.64 18.56 2.67
C LEU A 219 -16.00 18.23 3.34
N PRO A 220 -17.12 18.56 2.69
CA PRO A 220 -18.45 18.26 3.21
C PRO A 220 -18.71 16.75 3.24
N ALA A 221 -19.44 16.30 4.26
CA ALA A 221 -19.89 14.92 4.42
C ALA A 221 -21.26 14.66 3.76
N GLU A 222 -21.42 13.41 3.27
CA GLU A 222 -22.64 12.68 2.87
C GLU A 222 -23.61 13.28 1.83
N ILE A 223 -23.86 14.59 1.79
CA ILE A 223 -24.92 15.19 0.92
C ILE A 223 -24.43 16.45 0.20
N GLU A 224 -23.55 17.22 0.84
CA GLU A 224 -23.00 18.43 0.23
C GLU A 224 -21.72 18.11 -0.54
N THR A 225 -21.51 18.83 -1.63
CA THR A 225 -20.30 18.74 -2.45
C THR A 225 -19.73 20.12 -2.66
N ILE A 226 -18.39 20.20 -2.77
CA ILE A 226 -17.68 21.46 -2.97
C ILE A 226 -16.81 21.39 -4.22
N THR A 227 -16.78 22.47 -5.00
CA THR A 227 -15.87 22.54 -6.14
C THR A 227 -14.42 22.62 -5.66
N THR A 228 -13.48 22.12 -6.46
CA THR A 228 -12.05 22.22 -6.08
C THR A 228 -11.61 23.68 -5.92
N GLN A 229 -12.18 24.58 -6.73
CA GLN A 229 -11.95 26.02 -6.62
C GLN A 229 -12.43 26.56 -5.27
N ASN A 230 -13.68 26.28 -4.88
CA ASN A 230 -14.23 26.79 -3.63
C ASN A 230 -13.48 26.24 -2.42
N LEU A 231 -13.12 24.95 -2.44
CA LEU A 231 -12.29 24.33 -1.40
C LEU A 231 -10.93 25.03 -1.28
N PHE A 232 -10.26 25.25 -2.41
CA PHE A 232 -8.98 25.94 -2.45
C PHE A 232 -9.05 27.38 -1.93
N ASP A 233 -10.09 28.12 -2.31
CA ASP A 233 -10.31 29.50 -1.87
C ASP A 233 -10.60 29.57 -0.36
N ARG A 234 -11.39 28.64 0.18
CA ARG A 234 -11.64 28.54 1.63
C ARG A 234 -10.35 28.28 2.41
N LEU A 235 -9.55 27.31 1.97
CA LEU A 235 -8.29 26.96 2.61
C LEU A 235 -7.27 28.12 2.52
N ARG A 236 -7.23 28.83 1.39
CA ARG A 236 -6.42 30.07 1.26
C ARG A 236 -6.90 31.19 2.16
N GLY A 237 -8.21 31.35 2.32
CA GLY A 237 -8.80 32.29 3.28
C GLY A 237 -8.35 32.04 4.72
N ARG A 238 -8.00 30.79 5.06
CA ARG A 238 -7.43 30.38 6.35
C ARG A 238 -5.90 30.48 6.40
N GLY A 239 -5.26 31.05 5.38
CA GLY A 239 -3.80 31.21 5.30
C GLY A 239 -3.03 29.97 4.84
N LEU A 240 -3.72 28.92 4.39
CA LEU A 240 -3.10 27.69 3.89
C LEU A 240 -2.85 27.77 2.37
N PHE A 241 -1.88 27.03 1.85
CA PHE A 241 -1.60 26.90 0.40
C PHE A 241 -1.38 28.21 -0.37
N LEU A 242 -1.00 29.30 0.30
CA LEU A 242 -0.82 30.63 -0.31
C LEU A 242 0.22 30.66 -1.46
N HIS A 243 1.18 29.73 -1.43
CA HIS A 243 2.26 29.61 -2.41
C HIS A 243 1.90 28.79 -3.66
N LEU A 244 0.68 28.24 -3.72
CA LEU A 244 0.22 27.42 -4.83
C LEU A 244 -0.82 28.18 -5.65
N ASN A 245 -0.94 27.80 -6.92
CA ASN A 245 -2.13 28.07 -7.71
C ASN A 245 -3.09 26.86 -7.67
N LEU A 246 -4.32 27.05 -8.18
CA LEU A 246 -5.35 25.99 -8.19
C LEU A 246 -4.86 24.72 -8.89
N GLU A 247 -4.15 24.86 -10.01
CA GLU A 247 -3.68 23.71 -10.79
C GLU A 247 -2.64 22.89 -10.01
N GLN A 248 -1.72 23.57 -9.32
CA GLN A 248 -0.75 22.95 -8.43
C GLN A 248 -1.46 22.31 -7.23
N PHE A 249 -2.46 22.96 -6.63
CA PHE A 249 -3.26 22.38 -5.56
C PHE A 249 -3.95 21.08 -5.99
N ARG A 250 -4.62 21.10 -7.16
CA ARG A 250 -5.24 19.91 -7.76
C ARG A 250 -4.24 18.77 -7.96
N LYS A 251 -3.11 19.05 -8.59
CA LYS A 251 -2.08 18.04 -8.91
C LYS A 251 -1.39 17.49 -7.67
N ASN A 252 -1.06 18.36 -6.72
CA ASN A 252 -0.22 18.01 -5.59
C ASN A 252 -1.01 17.37 -4.44
N TYR A 253 -2.30 17.72 -4.27
CA TYR A 253 -3.12 17.30 -3.14
C TYR A 253 -4.37 16.53 -3.56
N MET A 254 -5.27 17.14 -4.34
CA MET A 254 -6.58 16.51 -4.64
C MET A 254 -6.43 15.19 -5.38
N LEU A 255 -5.57 15.13 -6.40
CA LEU A 255 -5.28 13.89 -7.13
C LEU A 255 -4.82 12.75 -6.20
N LYS A 256 -4.02 13.07 -5.18
CA LYS A 256 -3.55 12.10 -4.19
C LYS A 256 -4.67 11.69 -3.23
N LEU A 257 -5.48 12.64 -2.76
CA LEU A 257 -6.65 12.38 -1.90
C LEU A 257 -7.63 11.41 -2.58
N HIS A 258 -7.91 11.65 -3.85
CA HIS A 258 -8.76 10.76 -4.65
C HIS A 258 -8.14 9.36 -4.80
N GLY A 259 -6.84 9.29 -5.12
CA GLY A 259 -6.14 8.01 -5.23
C GLY A 259 -6.11 7.21 -3.92
N LEU A 260 -6.01 7.89 -2.78
CA LEU A 260 -6.08 7.26 -1.46
C LEU A 260 -7.50 6.75 -1.12
N GLY A 261 -8.50 7.20 -1.86
CA GLY A 261 -9.88 6.72 -1.77
C GLY A 261 -10.64 7.27 -0.55
N TYR A 262 -10.21 8.41 0.00
CA TYR A 262 -10.87 9.09 1.13
C TYR A 262 -11.99 10.06 0.71
N THR A 263 -12.13 10.30 -0.59
CA THR A 263 -13.00 11.34 -1.14
C THR A 263 -13.73 10.81 -2.36
N GLU A 264 -14.96 11.24 -2.56
CA GLU A 264 -15.65 11.12 -3.86
C GLU A 264 -15.30 12.32 -4.75
N PHE A 265 -15.14 12.08 -6.05
CA PHE A 265 -14.87 13.13 -7.03
C PHE A 265 -15.67 12.95 -8.32
N ASP A 266 -16.64 13.85 -8.55
CA ASP A 266 -17.34 13.96 -9.83
C ASP A 266 -16.51 14.81 -10.79
N ARG A 267 -15.84 14.14 -11.74
CA ARG A 267 -14.96 14.77 -12.73
C ARG A 267 -15.70 15.75 -13.65
N ASN A 268 -16.97 15.50 -13.95
CA ASN A 268 -17.72 16.31 -14.91
C ASN A 268 -18.10 17.65 -14.30
N LYS A 269 -18.32 17.67 -12.98
CA LYS A 269 -18.77 18.84 -12.24
C LYS A 269 -17.69 19.45 -11.35
N ASP A 270 -16.51 18.84 -11.28
CA ASP A 270 -15.41 19.18 -10.36
C ASP A 270 -15.86 19.19 -8.89
N LEU A 271 -16.78 18.29 -8.52
CA LEU A 271 -17.37 18.24 -7.18
C LEU A 271 -16.65 17.22 -6.31
N ASN A 272 -16.28 17.64 -5.11
CA ASN A 272 -15.57 16.86 -4.11
C ASN A 272 -16.43 16.71 -2.86
N SER A 273 -16.38 15.53 -2.24
CA SER A 273 -16.89 15.29 -0.89
C SER A 273 -16.00 14.27 -0.19
N ILE A 274 -16.03 14.26 1.15
CA ILE A 274 -15.40 13.19 1.91
C ILE A 274 -16.32 11.96 1.88
N ASN A 275 -15.74 10.77 1.70
CA ASN A 275 -16.50 9.53 1.72
C ASN A 275 -16.40 8.84 3.08
N LEU A 276 -17.17 7.76 3.27
CA LEU A 276 -17.16 6.96 4.50
C LEU A 276 -15.75 6.53 4.92
N ARG A 277 -14.85 6.23 3.98
CA ARG A 277 -13.47 5.85 4.30
C ARG A 277 -12.62 7.04 4.75
N GLY A 278 -12.84 8.21 4.18
CA GLY A 278 -12.22 9.45 4.64
C GLY A 278 -12.69 9.81 6.05
N LEU A 279 -13.99 9.64 6.32
CA LEU A 279 -14.58 9.79 7.65
C LEU A 279 -14.04 8.74 8.63
N ASP A 280 -14.05 7.46 8.26
CA ASP A 280 -13.45 6.37 9.04
C ASP A 280 -11.97 6.67 9.33
N PHE A 281 -11.23 7.22 8.37
CA PHE A 281 -9.83 7.60 8.58
C PHE A 281 -9.67 8.79 9.51
N LEU A 282 -10.53 9.81 9.42
CA LEU A 282 -10.57 10.90 10.40
C LEU A 282 -10.92 10.38 11.80
N ASN A 283 -11.88 9.46 11.89
CA ASN A 283 -12.26 8.79 13.13
C ASN A 283 -11.16 7.85 13.64
N GLU A 284 -10.41 7.17 12.78
CA GLU A 284 -9.25 6.35 13.14
C GLU A 284 -8.10 7.21 13.69
N LEU A 285 -7.97 8.45 13.21
CA LEU A 285 -7.06 9.43 13.78
C LEU A 285 -7.56 9.94 15.13
N GLU A 286 -8.87 10.08 15.30
CA GLU A 286 -9.45 10.22 16.63
C GLU A 286 -9.15 8.98 17.47
N HIS A 287 -9.20 7.75 16.96
CA HIS A 287 -8.89 6.50 17.69
C HIS A 287 -7.41 6.31 18.05
N LEU A 288 -6.49 7.18 17.59
CA LEU A 288 -5.21 7.38 18.27
C LEU A 288 -5.42 7.92 19.70
N GLU A 289 -6.65 8.28 20.09
CA GLU A 289 -7.08 8.56 21.45
C GLU A 289 -6.58 7.49 22.40
N ASN A 290 -6.55 6.21 22.01
CA ASN A 290 -6.02 5.18 22.90
C ASN A 290 -4.52 5.36 23.17
N ALA A 291 -3.73 5.69 22.15
CA ALA A 291 -2.29 5.94 22.29
C ALA A 291 -2.02 7.28 23.01
N ILE A 292 -2.77 8.34 22.65
CA ILE A 292 -2.68 9.68 23.23
C ILE A 292 -3.20 9.69 24.69
N THR A 293 -4.27 8.94 24.97
CA THR A 293 -4.82 8.74 26.32
C THR A 293 -3.86 7.90 27.14
N LEU A 294 -3.30 6.82 26.59
CA LEU A 294 -2.27 6.05 27.28
C LEU A 294 -1.06 6.94 27.61
N GLU A 295 -0.56 7.71 26.64
CA GLU A 295 0.53 8.67 26.85
C GLU A 295 0.17 9.73 27.91
N SER A 296 -1.01 10.33 27.83
CA SER A 296 -1.51 11.30 28.80
C SER A 296 -1.61 10.71 30.21
N LYS A 297 -2.15 9.48 30.33
CA LYS A 297 -2.24 8.75 31.60
C LYS A 297 -0.86 8.38 32.15
N LEU A 298 0.10 8.03 31.30
CA LEU A 298 1.49 7.78 31.70
C LEU A 298 2.20 9.05 32.19
N LEU A 299 2.03 10.15 31.46
CA LEU A 299 2.59 11.47 31.82
C LEU A 299 2.02 11.96 33.16
N LYS A 300 0.73 11.72 33.41
CA LYS A 300 0.07 12.00 34.69
C LYS A 300 0.33 10.96 35.78
N ARG A 301 1.06 9.88 35.45
CA ARG A 301 1.32 8.72 36.32
C ARG A 301 0.06 8.05 36.87
N GLU A 302 -1.04 8.12 36.11
CA GLU A 302 -2.31 7.46 36.43
C GLU A 302 -2.25 5.95 36.18
N ILE A 303 -1.33 5.51 35.32
CA ILE A 303 -1.05 4.10 35.05
C ILE A 303 0.45 3.85 35.18
N ASP A 304 0.81 2.76 35.83
CA ASP A 304 2.15 2.19 35.79
C ASP A 304 2.16 1.04 34.77
N LEU A 305 2.59 1.34 33.55
CA LEU A 305 2.68 0.37 32.48
C LEU A 305 3.58 -0.82 32.82
N VAL A 306 4.60 -0.65 33.66
CA VAL A 306 5.51 -1.74 34.05
C VAL A 306 4.79 -2.70 34.99
N ALA A 307 3.99 -2.18 35.92
CA ALA A 307 3.16 -3.01 36.80
C ALA A 307 1.98 -3.65 36.06
N GLU A 308 1.40 -2.94 35.09
CA GLU A 308 0.29 -3.45 34.27
C GLU A 308 0.76 -4.52 33.28
N ALA A 309 1.94 -4.33 32.69
CA ALA A 309 2.52 -5.27 31.73
C ALA A 309 2.76 -6.66 32.32
N LYS A 310 3.03 -6.76 33.63
CA LYS A 310 3.12 -8.05 34.35
C LYS A 310 1.82 -8.85 34.36
N LYS A 311 0.68 -8.22 34.06
CA LYS A 311 -0.63 -8.87 33.98
C LYS A 311 -1.02 -9.20 32.55
N TRP A 312 -0.23 -8.78 31.57
CA TRP A 312 -0.55 -9.02 30.17
C TRP A 312 -0.19 -10.46 29.83
N PRO A 313 -1.18 -11.30 29.47
CA PRO A 313 -0.95 -12.72 29.19
C PRO A 313 -0.13 -12.97 27.91
N TRP A 314 0.30 -11.90 27.25
CA TRP A 314 1.09 -11.88 26.02
C TRP A 314 2.44 -11.17 26.21
N PHE A 315 2.78 -10.72 27.43
CA PHE A 315 4.02 -10.00 27.74
C PHE A 315 4.59 -10.48 29.09
N GLY A 316 5.41 -11.52 29.03
CA GLY A 316 6.08 -12.13 30.17
C GLY A 316 7.37 -12.80 29.73
N THR A 317 8.12 -13.34 30.69
CA THR A 317 9.28 -14.18 30.34
C THR A 317 8.81 -15.52 29.79
N VAL A 318 9.67 -16.22 29.03
CA VAL A 318 9.33 -17.50 28.37
C VAL A 318 8.86 -18.57 29.37
N ASP A 319 9.22 -18.43 30.65
CA ASP A 319 8.79 -19.33 31.74
C ASP A 319 7.39 -18.96 32.31
N GLU A 320 6.80 -17.83 31.92
CA GLU A 320 5.54 -17.27 32.44
C GLU A 320 4.41 -17.14 31.40
N LEU A 321 4.68 -17.47 30.12
CA LEU A 321 3.73 -17.42 28.99
C LEU A 321 3.31 -18.83 28.53
#